data_AF-A0A1Q6SSH7-F1
#
_entry.id   AF-A0A1Q6SSH7-F1
#
_cell.length_a   1.000
_cell.length_b   1.000
_cell.length_c   1.000
_cell.angle_alpha   90.00
_cell.angle_beta   90.00
_cell.angle_gamma   90.00
#
_symmetry.space_group_name_H-M   'P 1'
#
loop_
_entity.id
_entity.type
_entity.pdbx_description
1 polymer ?
#
loop_
_entity_poly.entity_id
_entity_poly.type
_entity_poly.pdbx_seq_one_letter_code
_entity_poly.pdbx_strand_id
1 'polypeptide(L)' 'MASILSEFDEVGYKEMIRQEAYEDAYEDAYEEGVEYGVKTLIEFVQDIGYSKEDATTLVKQRFHLSDDAINQYMQKFWKN' A
#
# COMPACT_ATOMS: atom_id res chain seq x y z
N MET A 1 -35.33 36.44 -11.67
CA MET A 1 -34.49 35.25 -11.98
C MET A 1 -33.32 35.30 -11.03
N ALA A 2 -33.35 34.49 -9.95
CA ALA A 2 -32.19 34.37 -9.07
C ALA A 2 -31.05 33.77 -9.90
N SER A 3 -29.94 34.50 -9.95
CA SER A 3 -28.80 34.19 -10.80
C SER A 3 -28.24 32.82 -10.43
N ILE A 4 -27.91 32.01 -11.43
CA ILE A 4 -27.27 30.67 -11.34
C ILE A 4 -25.88 30.72 -10.64
N LEU A 5 -25.39 31.91 -10.31
CA LEU A 5 -24.17 32.13 -9.57
C LEU A 5 -24.46 32.09 -8.06
N SER A 6 -24.72 30.88 -7.55
CA SER A 6 -24.44 30.58 -6.15
C SER A 6 -22.99 30.98 -5.84
N GLU A 7 -22.77 31.67 -4.73
CA GLU A 7 -21.44 32.09 -4.26
C GLU A 7 -20.49 30.89 -4.28
N PHE A 8 -19.45 30.96 -5.11
CA PHE A 8 -18.41 29.95 -5.16
C PHE A 8 -17.65 29.98 -3.83
N ASP A 9 -17.74 28.91 -3.06
CA ASP A 9 -16.98 28.74 -1.82
C ASP A 9 -15.53 28.36 -2.14
N GLU A 10 -14.71 29.39 -2.38
CA GLU A 10 -13.29 29.26 -2.66
C GLU A 10 -12.52 28.57 -1.51
N VAL A 11 -12.98 28.74 -0.27
CA VAL A 11 -12.34 28.12 0.91
C VAL A 11 -12.60 26.62 0.88
N GLY A 12 -13.85 26.21 0.71
CA GLY A 12 -14.22 24.79 0.57
C GLY A 12 -13.49 24.10 -0.58
N TYR A 13 -13.32 24.77 -1.73
CA TYR A 13 -12.57 24.22 -2.85
C TYR A 13 -11.08 23.98 -2.54
N LYS A 14 -10.42 24.92 -1.84
CA LYS A 14 -9.01 24.77 -1.44
C LYS A 14 -8.83 23.68 -0.37
N GLU A 15 -9.79 23.54 0.54
CA GLU A 15 -9.76 22.47 1.55
C GLU A 15 -9.90 21.09 0.90
N MET A 16 -10.79 20.93 -0.09
CA MET A 16 -10.92 19.66 -0.83
C MET A 16 -9.61 19.26 -1.52
N ILE A 17 -8.97 20.16 -2.28
CA ILE A 17 -7.68 19.87 -2.93
C ILE A 17 -6.61 19.46 -1.91
N ARG A 18 -6.58 20.13 -0.75
CA ARG A 18 -5.60 19.81 0.30
C ARG A 18 -5.88 18.43 0.93
N GLN A 19 -7.14 18.07 1.08
CA GLN A 19 -7.53 16.78 1.61
C GLN A 19 -7.19 15.66 0.63
N GLU A 20 -7.53 15.82 -0.65
CA GLU A 20 -7.14 14.87 -1.73
C GLU A 20 -5.62 14.66 -1.74
N ALA A 21 -4.83 15.74 -1.75
CA ALA A 21 -3.37 15.63 -1.73
C ALA A 21 -2.81 14.96 -0.47
N TYR A 22 -3.50 15.06 0.67
CA TYR A 22 -3.11 14.38 1.90
C TYR A 22 -3.48 12.88 1.85
N GLU A 23 -4.66 12.56 1.32
CA GLU A 23 -5.13 11.19 1.14
C GLU A 23 -4.20 10.44 0.17
N ASP A 24 -3.86 11.04 -0.98
CA ASP A 24 -2.89 10.49 -1.93
C ASP A 24 -1.54 10.21 -1.27
N ALA A 25 -0.97 11.21 -0.58
CA ALA A 25 0.32 11.06 0.10
C ALA A 25 0.29 10.01 1.22
N TYR A 26 -0.86 9.85 1.88
CA TYR A 26 -1.05 8.83 2.90
C TYR A 26 -1.14 7.43 2.29
N GLU A 27 -1.87 7.27 1.18
CA GLU A 27 -1.96 6.01 0.44
C GLU A 27 -0.58 5.59 -0.08
N ASP A 28 0.15 6.49 -0.73
CA ASP A 28 1.53 6.24 -1.21
C ASP A 28 2.45 5.76 -0.07
N ALA A 29 2.45 6.49 1.06
CA ALA A 29 3.27 6.14 2.21
C ALA A 29 2.87 4.80 2.84
N TYR A 30 1.57 4.48 2.83
CA TYR A 30 1.07 3.21 3.32
C TYR A 30 1.51 2.05 2.42
N GLU A 31 1.38 2.20 1.09
CA GLU A 31 1.81 1.19 0.12
C GLU A 31 3.32 0.93 0.19
N GLU A 32 4.14 1.98 0.27
CA GLU A 32 5.59 1.86 0.46
C GLU A 32 5.95 1.11 1.76
N GLY A 33 5.24 1.43 2.85
CA GLY A 33 5.42 0.77 4.14
C GLY A 33 5.08 -0.72 4.11
N VAL A 34 4.00 -1.09 3.42
CA VAL A 34 3.60 -2.49 3.24
C VAL A 34 4.65 -3.23 2.40
N GLU A 35 5.08 -2.67 1.26
CA GLU A 35 6.11 -3.28 0.42
C GLU A 35 7.41 -3.52 1.19
N TYR A 36 7.88 -2.50 1.93
CA TYR A 36 9.10 -2.60 2.72
C TYR A 36 8.99 -3.68 3.81
N GLY A 37 7.85 -3.75 4.51
CA GLY A 37 7.59 -4.77 5.51
C GLY A 37 7.57 -6.19 4.95
N VAL A 38 6.89 -6.39 3.81
CA VAL A 38 6.82 -7.68 3.11
C VAL A 38 8.21 -8.12 2.66
N LYS A 39 8.96 -7.23 2.00
CA LYS A 39 10.33 -7.51 1.56
C LYS A 39 11.22 -7.95 2.73
N THR A 40 11.21 -7.17 3.82
CA THR A 40 12.05 -7.43 5.00
C THR A 40 11.74 -8.80 5.59
N LEU A 41 10.45 -9.18 5.69
CA LEU A 41 10.08 -10.48 6.22
C LEU A 41 10.51 -11.62 5.29
N ILE A 42 10.33 -11.46 3.96
CA ILE A 42 10.77 -12.45 2.96
C ILE A 42 12.28 -12.69 3.07
N GLU A 43 13.08 -11.62 3.09
CA GLU A 43 14.54 -11.72 3.20
C GLU A 43 14.94 -12.39 4.52
N PHE A 44 14.33 -11.99 5.64
CA PHE A 44 14.63 -12.57 6.95
C PHE A 44 14.31 -14.07 7.02
N VAL A 45 13.13 -14.50 6.58
CA VAL A 45 12.74 -15.92 6.67
C VAL A 45 13.60 -16.79 5.75
N GLN A 46 14.02 -16.23 4.60
CA GLN A 46 14.96 -16.89 3.72
C GLN A 46 16.34 -17.05 4.38
N ASP A 47 16.87 -16.01 5.03
CA ASP A 47 18.18 -16.03 5.69
C ASP A 47 18.26 -17.06 6.84
N ILE A 48 17.13 -17.34 7.51
CA ILE A 48 17.04 -18.35 8.57
C ILE A 48 16.66 -19.75 8.05
N GLY A 49 16.56 -19.93 6.73
CA GLY A 49 16.39 -21.24 6.08
C GLY A 49 14.96 -21.75 5.96
N TYR A 50 13.95 -20.88 6.01
CA TYR A 50 12.58 -21.31 5.70
C TYR A 50 12.46 -21.74 4.23
N SER A 51 11.57 -22.69 3.97
CA SER A 51 11.20 -23.04 2.60
C SER A 51 10.43 -21.88 1.95
N LYS A 52 10.47 -21.81 0.61
CA LYS A 52 9.68 -20.83 -0.15
C LYS A 52 8.19 -20.94 0.16
N GLU A 53 7.70 -22.15 0.36
CA GLU A 53 6.28 -22.46 0.59
C GLU A 53 5.82 -22.01 1.99
N ASP A 54 6.64 -22.26 3.02
CA ASP A 54 6.40 -21.78 4.38
C ASP A 54 6.47 -20.26 4.46
N ALA A 55 7.47 -19.66 3.79
CA ALA A 55 7.61 -18.21 3.69
C ALA A 55 6.39 -17.57 3.01
N THR A 56 5.92 -18.14 1.91
CA THR A 56 4.72 -17.67 1.18
C THR A 56 3.52 -17.67 2.12
N THR A 57 3.30 -18.77 2.85
CA THR A 57 2.18 -18.90 3.79
C THR A 57 2.28 -17.88 4.94
N LEU A 58 3.47 -17.75 5.55
CA LEU A 58 3.71 -16.86 6.68
C LEU A 58 3.49 -15.38 6.30
N VAL A 59 4.08 -14.94 5.19
CA VAL A 59 3.98 -13.55 4.73
C VAL A 59 2.54 -13.22 4.32
N LYS A 60 1.87 -14.13 3.59
CA LYS A 60 0.45 -13.97 3.22
C LYS A 60 -0.43 -13.74 4.45
N GLN A 61 -0.24 -14.55 5.49
CA GLN A 61 -1.02 -14.44 6.72
C GLN A 61 -0.71 -13.17 7.52
N ARG A 62 0.57 -12.80 7.63
CA ARG A 62 1.02 -11.63 8.42
C ARG A 62 0.56 -10.30 7.84
N PHE A 63 0.52 -10.20 6.51
CA PHE A 63 0.14 -8.97 5.81
C PHE A 63 -1.27 -9.03 5.20
N HIS A 64 -2.04 -10.08 5.50
CA HIS A 64 -3.40 -10.29 5.00
C HIS A 64 -3.51 -10.18 3.46
N LEU A 65 -2.52 -10.70 2.75
CA LEU A 65 -2.41 -10.58 1.30
C LEU A 65 -3.31 -11.60 0.58
N SER A 66 -3.76 -11.22 -0.62
CA SER A 66 -4.34 -12.17 -1.58
C SER A 66 -3.27 -13.11 -2.13
N ASP A 67 -3.69 -14.22 -2.76
CA ASP A 67 -2.78 -15.12 -3.46
C ASP A 67 -2.00 -14.41 -4.57
N ASP A 68 -2.66 -13.54 -5.34
CA ASP A 68 -1.99 -12.79 -6.40
C ASP A 68 -0.92 -11.83 -5.86
N ALA A 69 -1.24 -11.10 -4.77
CA ALA A 69 -0.31 -10.16 -4.17
C ALA A 69 0.93 -10.86 -3.61
N ILE A 70 0.76 -11.95 -2.83
CA ILE A 70 1.92 -12.68 -2.32
C ILE A 70 2.74 -13.31 -3.44
N ASN A 71 2.11 -13.80 -4.51
CA ASN A 71 2.84 -14.36 -5.65
C ASN A 71 3.72 -13.30 -6.34
N GLN A 72 3.22 -12.08 -6.51
CA GLN A 72 4.01 -10.97 -7.05
C GLN A 72 5.20 -10.63 -6.13
N TYR A 73 4.97 -10.54 -4.82
CA TYR A 73 6.05 -10.27 -3.87
C TYR A 73 7.10 -11.39 -3.81
N MET A 74 6.67 -12.65 -3.82
CA MET A 74 7.59 -13.79 -3.86
C MET A 74 8.37 -13.86 -5.17
N GLN A 75 7.79 -13.44 -6.30
CA GLN A 75 8.54 -13.30 -7.55
C GLN A 75 9.56 -12.16 -7.50
N LYS A 76 9.20 -11.04 -6.85
CA LYS A 76 10.02 -9.83 -6.78
C LYS A 76 11.20 -9.97 -5.79
N PHE A 77 10.99 -10.62 -4.64
CA PHE A 77 11.91 -10.56 -3.51
C PHE A 77 12.54 -11.89 -3.09
N TRP A 78 11.96 -13.05 -3.43
CA TRP A 78 12.57 -14.33 -3.08
C TRP A 78 13.81 -14.59 -3.93
N LYS A 79 14.98 -14.77 -3.30
CA LYS A 79 16.21 -15.09 -4.03
C LYS A 79 16.16 -16.58 -4.44
N ASN A 80 16.43 -16.88 -5.71
CA ASN A 80 16.48 -18.26 -6.21
C ASN A 80 17.54 -19.11 -5.52
#